data_AF-A0A9D3SD72-F1
#
_entry.id   AF-A0A9D3SD72-F1
#
_cell.length_a   1.000
_cell.length_b   1.000
_cell.length_c   1.000
_cell.angle_alpha   90.00
_cell.angle_beta   90.00
_cell.angle_gamma   90.00
#
_symmetry.space_group_name_H-M   'P 1'
#
loop_
_entity.id
_entity.type
_entity.pdbx_description
1 polymer ?
#
loop_
_entity_poly.entity_id
_entity_poly.type
_entity_poly.pdbx_seq_one_letter_code
_entity_poly.pdbx_strand_id
1 'polypeptide(L)'
;MPEGIWYDFYTGKSMVSKEGEEIKLHAPLDKINLHLREGAIIPTQRPNTTLWVSSGQPLHLIVCVSEGGQANGDLFWDNGASLDTFEKDNYAYITFSLKQNTLTSEVVRSHVEATFSRWRRCPSTA
;
A
#
# COMPACT_ATOMS: atom_id res chain seq x y z
N MET A 1 -14.51 -8.67 -14.97
CA MET A 1 -13.63 -8.79 -13.80
C MET A 1 -12.76 -10.01 -14.05
N PRO A 2 -11.43 -9.88 -14.08
CA PRO A 2 -10.55 -11.05 -14.22
C PRO A 2 -10.74 -12.03 -13.07
N GLU A 3 -10.37 -13.29 -13.29
CA GLU A 3 -10.41 -14.32 -12.26
C GLU A 3 -9.60 -13.93 -11.02
N GLY A 4 -10.19 -14.14 -9.84
CA GLY A 4 -9.59 -13.87 -8.54
C GLY A 4 -10.53 -13.13 -7.58
N ILE A 5 -10.00 -12.80 -6.40
CA ILE A 5 -10.67 -12.01 -5.38
C ILE A 5 -10.36 -10.53 -5.56
N TRP A 6 -11.41 -9.71 -5.53
CA TRP A 6 -11.38 -8.26 -5.72
C TRP A 6 -12.06 -7.55 -4.55
N TYR A 7 -11.39 -6.58 -3.95
CA TYR A 7 -11.88 -5.81 -2.81
C TYR A 7 -12.36 -4.43 -3.28
N ASP A 8 -13.61 -4.05 -3.00
CA ASP A 8 -14.08 -2.67 -3.21
C ASP A 8 -13.23 -1.74 -2.33
N PHE A 9 -12.55 -0.78 -2.96
CA PHE A 9 -11.57 0.09 -2.30
C PHE A 9 -12.17 0.90 -1.15
N TYR A 10 -13.44 1.28 -1.26
CA TYR A 10 -14.10 2.16 -0.30
C TYR A 10 -14.62 1.41 0.92
N THR A 11 -15.11 0.19 0.72
CA THR A 11 -15.83 -0.58 1.74
C THR A 11 -15.04 -1.77 2.28
N GLY A 12 -13.98 -2.19 1.59
CA GLY A 12 -13.22 -3.39 1.89
C GLY A 12 -13.97 -4.71 1.64
N LYS A 13 -15.18 -4.66 1.05
CA LYS A 13 -15.95 -5.87 0.74
C LYS A 13 -15.31 -6.61 -0.45
N SER A 14 -15.14 -7.92 -0.31
CA SER A 14 -14.61 -8.78 -1.36
C SER A 14 -15.68 -9.33 -2.28
N MET A 15 -15.31 -9.53 -3.55
CA MET A 15 -16.04 -10.22 -4.60
C MET A 15 -15.11 -11.26 -5.21
N VAL A 16 -15.61 -12.47 -5.41
CA VAL A 16 -14.87 -13.52 -6.15
C VAL A 16 -15.40 -13.53 -7.57
N SER A 17 -14.51 -13.42 -8.56
CA SER A 17 -14.86 -13.67 -9.96
C SER A 17 -14.23 -14.97 -10.41
N LYS A 18 -15.04 -15.88 -10.97
CA LYS A 18 -14.60 -17.18 -11.50
C LYS A 18 -14.60 -17.11 -13.01
N GLU A 19 -13.50 -17.52 -13.66
CA GLU A 19 -13.41 -17.60 -15.13
C GLU A 19 -13.54 -16.25 -15.89
N GLY A 20 -13.34 -15.12 -15.20
CA GLY A 20 -13.33 -13.80 -15.85
C GLY A 20 -14.72 -13.30 -16.24
N GLU A 21 -15.54 -12.91 -15.27
CA GLU A 21 -16.96 -12.62 -15.49
C GLU A 21 -17.22 -11.18 -15.95
N GLU A 22 -18.24 -10.97 -16.78
CA GLU A 22 -18.83 -9.65 -16.98
C GLU A 22 -19.76 -9.31 -15.81
N ILE A 23 -19.44 -8.24 -15.07
CA ILE A 23 -20.18 -7.86 -13.86
C ILE A 23 -20.74 -6.46 -14.02
N LYS A 24 -22.06 -6.34 -13.83
CA LYS A 24 -22.72 -5.05 -13.76
C LYS A 24 -22.61 -4.47 -12.35
N LEU A 25 -21.80 -3.43 -12.20
CA LEU A 25 -21.57 -2.76 -10.92
C LEU A 25 -22.49 -1.53 -10.78
N HIS A 26 -22.97 -1.28 -9.56
CA HIS A 26 -23.69 -0.05 -9.25
C HIS A 26 -22.75 1.16 -9.39
N ALA A 27 -23.09 2.10 -10.27
CA ALA A 27 -22.25 3.26 -10.61
C ALA A 27 -23.10 4.54 -10.64
N PRO A 28 -23.50 5.07 -9.47
CA PRO A 28 -24.16 6.37 -9.38
C PRO A 28 -23.21 7.50 -9.81
N LEU A 29 -23.75 8.69 -10.07
CA LEU A 29 -23.00 9.81 -10.66
C LEU A 29 -21.78 10.26 -9.82
N ASP A 30 -21.82 10.03 -8.51
CA ASP A 30 -20.78 10.40 -7.54
C ASP A 30 -19.79 9.26 -7.21
N LYS A 31 -19.94 8.08 -7.83
CA LYS A 31 -19.09 6.92 -7.57
C LYS A 31 -18.37 6.43 -8.84
N ILE A 32 -17.05 6.36 -8.75
CA ILE A 32 -16.24 5.53 -9.63
C ILE A 32 -15.99 4.17 -8.95
N ASN A 33 -16.09 3.08 -9.70
CA ASN A 33 -15.82 1.74 -9.17
C ASN A 33 -14.31 1.47 -9.18
N LEU A 34 -13.73 1.30 -8.00
CA LEU A 34 -12.32 0.97 -7.81
C LEU A 34 -12.20 -0.30 -6.97
N HIS A 35 -11.42 -1.26 -7.47
CA HIS A 35 -11.22 -2.54 -6.81
C HIS A 35 -9.72 -2.85 -6.69
N LEU A 36 -9.33 -3.41 -5.55
CA LEU A 36 -7.99 -3.87 -5.27
C LEU A 36 -7.93 -5.39 -5.45
N ARG A 37 -6.89 -5.88 -6.09
CA ARG A 37 -6.68 -7.32 -6.27
C ARG A 37 -6.14 -7.93 -4.98
N GLU A 38 -6.58 -9.16 -4.69
CA GLU A 38 -6.01 -9.96 -3.62
C GLU A 38 -4.50 -10.19 -3.76
N GLY A 39 -3.87 -10.60 -2.67
CA GLY A 39 -2.43 -10.85 -2.60
C GLY A 39 -1.58 -9.57 -2.57
N ALA A 40 -2.18 -8.39 -2.55
CA ALA A 40 -1.48 -7.11 -2.58
C ALA A 40 -1.45 -6.41 -1.22
N ILE A 41 -0.30 -5.82 -0.87
CA ILE A 41 -0.15 -4.84 0.21
C ILE A 41 0.14 -3.49 -0.45
N ILE A 42 -0.73 -2.51 -0.22
CA ILE A 42 -0.66 -1.22 -0.89
C ILE A 42 -0.35 -0.14 0.16
N PRO A 43 0.84 0.48 0.11
CA PRO A 43 1.13 1.67 0.87
C PRO A 43 0.27 2.84 0.40
N THR A 44 -0.31 3.55 1.35
CA THR A 44 -1.13 4.73 1.11
C THR A 44 -0.76 5.82 2.10
N GLN A 45 -1.15 7.04 1.79
CA GLN A 45 -0.96 8.19 2.67
C GLN A 45 -2.26 8.98 2.74
N ARG A 46 -2.52 9.61 3.88
CA ARG A 46 -3.73 10.42 4.04
C ARG A 46 -3.70 11.57 3.01
N PRO A 47 -4.74 11.71 2.17
CA PRO A 47 -4.76 12.76 1.16
C PRO A 47 -4.82 14.15 1.81
N ASN A 48 -4.24 15.13 1.12
CA ASN A 48 -4.32 16.53 1.48
C ASN A 48 -4.36 17.41 0.21
N THR A 49 -4.58 18.71 0.36
CA THR A 49 -4.67 19.66 -0.76
C THR A 49 -3.36 19.84 -1.53
N THR A 50 -2.22 19.51 -0.90
CA THR A 50 -0.90 19.55 -1.53
C THR A 50 -0.06 18.33 -1.15
N LEU A 51 0.83 17.94 -2.04
CA LEU A 51 1.79 16.86 -1.80
C LEU A 51 2.71 17.15 -0.62
N TRP A 52 3.09 18.41 -0.43
CA TRP A 52 3.91 18.85 0.70
C TRP A 52 3.27 18.54 2.05
N VAL A 53 1.96 18.79 2.17
CA VAL A 53 1.25 18.52 3.43
C VAL A 53 0.94 17.03 3.57
N SER A 54 0.61 16.33 2.48
CA SER A 54 0.37 14.89 2.55
C SER A 54 1.63 14.10 2.87
N SER A 55 2.80 14.45 2.32
CA SER A 55 4.06 13.72 2.52
C SER A 55 4.53 13.67 3.98
N GLY A 56 4.14 14.67 4.79
CA GLY A 56 4.37 14.69 6.23
C GLY A 56 3.37 13.86 7.06
N GLN A 57 2.34 13.28 6.45
CA GLN A 57 1.35 12.45 7.15
C GLN A 57 1.85 11.01 7.33
N PRO A 58 1.36 10.26 8.34
CA PRO A 58 1.65 8.84 8.48
C PRO A 58 1.26 8.03 7.24
N LEU A 59 2.09 7.05 6.92
CA LEU A 59 1.78 6.00 5.95
C LEU A 59 0.79 5.01 6.56
N HIS A 60 -0.07 4.45 5.71
CA HIS A 60 -1.02 3.40 6.02
C HIS A 60 -0.82 2.25 5.02
N LEU A 61 -1.15 1.03 5.44
CA LEU A 61 -1.15 -0.13 4.54
C LEU A 61 -2.58 -0.63 4.36
N ILE A 62 -2.97 -0.86 3.11
CA ILE A 62 -4.16 -1.64 2.77
C ILE A 62 -3.68 -3.04 2.41
N VAL A 63 -4.18 -4.05 3.12
CA VAL A 63 -3.77 -5.44 2.96
C VAL A 63 -4.92 -6.24 2.36
N CYS A 64 -4.82 -6.56 1.07
CA CYS A 64 -5.79 -7.37 0.34
C CYS A 64 -5.35 -8.83 0.40
N VAL A 65 -5.87 -9.58 1.36
CA VAL A 65 -5.45 -10.95 1.64
C VAL A 65 -5.89 -11.89 0.51
N SER A 66 -5.00 -12.77 0.05
CA SER A 66 -5.37 -13.81 -0.92
C SER A 66 -6.22 -14.92 -0.29
N GLU A 67 -6.83 -15.78 -1.12
CA GLU A 67 -7.49 -17.02 -0.64
C GLU A 67 -6.54 -17.85 0.25
N GLY A 68 -5.27 -17.96 -0.12
CA GLY A 68 -4.23 -18.64 0.66
C GLY A 68 -3.73 -17.91 1.91
N GLY A 69 -4.36 -16.81 2.34
CA GLY A 69 -3.97 -16.05 3.53
C GLY A 69 -2.66 -15.26 3.39
N GLN A 70 -2.28 -14.89 2.16
CA GLN A 70 -1.02 -14.24 1.85
C GLN A 70 -1.23 -12.88 1.19
N ALA A 71 -0.27 -11.97 1.37
CA ALA A 71 -0.21 -10.73 0.60
C ALA A 71 1.23 -10.22 0.58
N ASN A 72 1.63 -9.54 -0.51
CA ASN A 72 2.94 -8.93 -0.63
C ASN A 72 2.83 -7.54 -1.26
N GLY A 73 3.81 -6.70 -1.00
CA GLY A 73 3.94 -5.39 -1.62
C GLY A 73 5.22 -4.71 -1.17
N ASP A 74 5.47 -3.53 -1.70
CA ASP A 74 6.70 -2.79 -1.45
C ASP A 74 6.45 -1.29 -1.46
N LEU A 75 7.40 -0.55 -0.88
CA LEU A 75 7.41 0.90 -0.82
C LEU A 75 8.80 1.38 -1.21
N PHE A 76 8.86 2.10 -2.32
CA PHE A 76 9.97 2.99 -2.64
C PHE A 76 9.65 4.38 -2.10
N TRP A 77 10.59 4.99 -1.36
CA TRP A 77 10.39 6.29 -0.74
C TRP A 77 11.66 7.14 -0.84
N ASP A 78 11.58 8.29 -1.50
CA ASP A 78 12.67 9.24 -1.60
C ASP A 78 12.20 10.65 -1.18
N ASN A 79 12.93 11.69 -1.57
CA ASN A 79 12.55 13.07 -1.26
C ASN A 79 11.56 13.70 -2.27
N GLY A 80 11.19 12.97 -3.33
CA GLY A 80 10.24 13.40 -4.36
C GLY A 80 10.68 14.56 -5.25
N ALA A 81 11.95 14.98 -5.22
CA ALA A 81 12.42 16.19 -5.90
C ALA A 81 13.81 16.09 -6.53
N SER A 82 14.74 15.34 -5.93
CA SER A 82 16.11 15.23 -6.44
C SER A 82 16.21 14.34 -7.68
N LEU A 83 17.19 14.63 -8.54
CA LEU A 83 17.52 13.79 -9.68
C LEU A 83 18.40 12.61 -9.26
N ASP A 84 18.17 11.49 -9.95
CA ASP A 84 18.94 10.25 -9.84
C ASP A 84 18.95 9.67 -8.42
N THR A 85 17.82 9.76 -7.69
CA THR A 85 17.72 9.24 -6.31
C THR A 85 17.94 7.74 -6.28
N PHE A 86 17.44 7.01 -7.28
CA PHE A 86 17.65 5.57 -7.42
C PHE A 86 19.12 5.23 -7.70
N GLU A 87 19.76 5.88 -8.68
CA GLU A 87 21.14 5.62 -9.08
C GLU A 87 22.16 6.03 -8.01
N LYS A 88 21.83 7.04 -7.19
CA LYS A 88 22.65 7.52 -6.07
C LYS A 88 22.33 6.84 -4.75
N ASP A 89 21.43 5.85 -4.74
CA ASP A 89 21.01 5.14 -3.52
C ASP A 89 20.39 6.04 -2.43
N ASN A 90 19.83 7.18 -2.83
CA ASN A 90 19.23 8.19 -1.96
C ASN A 90 17.72 7.93 -1.75
N TYR A 91 17.37 6.73 -1.32
CA TYR A 91 15.98 6.30 -1.07
C TYR A 91 15.91 5.29 0.07
N ALA A 92 14.70 5.11 0.59
CA ALA A 92 14.31 3.96 1.40
C ALA A 92 13.52 2.98 0.52
N TYR A 93 13.77 1.69 0.69
CA TYR A 93 13.00 0.63 0.04
C TYR A 93 12.60 -0.41 1.08
N ILE A 94 11.31 -0.65 1.20
CA ILE A 94 10.71 -1.50 2.22
C ILE A 94 9.82 -2.52 1.54
N THR A 95 9.99 -3.79 1.88
CA THR A 95 9.10 -4.87 1.42
C THR A 95 8.18 -5.29 2.55
N PHE A 96 6.93 -5.62 2.21
CA PHE A 96 5.90 -6.09 3.13
C PHE A 96 5.47 -7.50 2.74
N SER A 97 5.27 -8.36 3.74
CA SER A 97 4.74 -9.70 3.53
C SER A 97 3.78 -10.09 4.65
N LEU A 98 2.59 -10.56 4.28
CA LEU A 98 1.64 -11.22 5.15
C LEU A 98 1.71 -12.72 4.90
N LYS A 99 2.04 -13.49 5.94
CA LYS A 99 1.94 -14.97 5.94
C LYS A 99 1.45 -15.43 7.30
N GLN A 100 0.61 -16.47 7.34
CA GLN A 100 0.13 -17.06 8.60
C GLN A 100 -0.41 -16.01 9.58
N ASN A 101 -1.22 -15.06 9.08
CA ASN A 101 -1.81 -13.97 9.85
C ASN A 101 -0.79 -13.02 10.52
N THR A 102 0.47 -13.04 10.08
CA THR A 102 1.56 -12.19 10.58
C THR A 102 2.01 -11.27 9.45
N LEU A 103 1.85 -9.96 9.65
CA LEU A 103 2.38 -8.94 8.76
C LEU A 103 3.80 -8.59 9.19
N THR A 104 4.73 -8.68 8.26
CA THR A 104 6.15 -8.35 8.44
C THR A 104 6.56 -7.27 7.45
N SER A 105 7.54 -6.46 7.86
CA SER A 105 8.21 -5.49 7.00
C SER A 105 9.72 -5.68 7.08
N GLU A 106 10.39 -5.53 5.95
CA GLU A 106 11.84 -5.58 5.84
C GLU A 106 12.34 -4.31 5.17
N VAL A 107 13.27 -3.62 5.83
CA VAL A 107 13.94 -2.45 5.26
C VAL A 107 15.11 -2.95 4.41
N VAL A 108 14.88 -3.09 3.12
CA VAL A 108 15.89 -3.56 2.15
C VAL A 108 16.94 -2.48 1.89
N ARG A 109 16.51 -1.22 1.90
CA ARG A 109 17.42 -0.06 1.85
C ARG A 109 16.93 1.05 2.77
N SER A 110 17.88 1.72 3.43
CA SER A 110 17.62 2.93 4.21
C SER A 110 18.58 4.05 3.84
N HIS A 111 18.06 5.24 3.55
CA HIS A 111 18.83 6.47 3.44
C HIS A 111 18.27 7.53 4.40
N VAL A 112 19.15 8.23 5.13
CA VAL A 112 18.76 9.13 6.24
C VAL A 112 17.83 10.25 5.77
N GLU A 113 18.07 10.83 4.59
CA GLU A 113 17.23 11.89 4.04
C GLU A 113 15.88 11.40 3.49
N ALA A 114 15.79 10.12 3.14
CA ALA A 114 14.51 9.47 2.79
C ALA A 114 13.67 9.14 4.04
N THR A 115 14.20 9.41 5.25
CA THR A 115 13.54 9.05 6.53
C THR A 115 12.74 10.23 7.13
N PHE A 116 12.31 11.21 6.32
CA PHE A 116 11.44 12.30 6.79
C PHE A 116 9.98 11.88 7.06
N SER A 117 9.73 10.57 7.19
CA SER A 117 8.55 10.02 7.87
C SER A 117 8.92 9.81 9.34
N ARG A 118 8.30 10.57 10.25
CA ARG A 118 8.58 10.52 11.69
C ARG A 118 8.12 9.18 12.28
N TRP A 119 8.92 8.12 12.15
CA TRP A 119 8.71 6.83 12.80
C TRP A 119 8.96 7.01 14.31
N ARG A 120 7.90 7.03 15.12
CA ARG A 120 8.07 6.97 16.58
C ARG A 120 8.43 5.55 16.97
N ARG A 121 9.64 5.38 17.50
CA ARG A 121 10.06 4.14 18.17
C ARG A 121 9.16 3.91 19.40
N CYS A 122 8.66 2.69 19.60
CA CYS A 122 7.98 2.34 20.85
C CYS A 122 8.95 2.54 22.03
N PRO A 123 8.54 3.13 23.16
CA PRO A 123 9.38 3.17 24.35
C PRO A 123 9.65 1.74 24.82
N SER A 124 10.92 1.37 24.99
CA SER A 124 11.29 0.18 25.74
C SER A 124 10.94 0.41 27.20
N THR A 125 9.95 -0.31 27.72
CA THR A 125 9.78 -0.47 29.16
C THR A 125 11.01 -1.23 29.69
N ALA A 126 11.78 -0.56 30.56
CA ALA A 126 12.64 -1.23 31.53
C ALA A 126 11.78 -1.74 32.69
#